data_AF-A0A9Q0PCX8-F1
#
_entry.id   AF-A0A9Q0PCX8-F1
#
_cell.length_a   1.000
_cell.length_b   1.000
_cell.length_c   1.000
_cell.angle_alpha   90.00
_cell.angle_beta   90.00
_cell.angle_gamma   90.00
#
_symmetry.space_group_name_H-M   'P 1'
#
loop_
_entity.id
_entity.type
_entity.pdbx_description
1 polymer ?
#
loop_
_entity_poly.entity_id
_entity_poly.type
_entity_poly.pdbx_seq_one_letter_code
_entity_poly.pdbx_strand_id
1 'polypeptide(L)'
;MLLVNMWAIQNDPKIWDDATEFKPERFGDFEGVRDGFKVMPFGSGRRSCPGEGLAMRMVGLTLASLLQCFEWGRVSKEMVDMTEGTGLTMPKAQPLLAKCHPRPSMVDLLSRI
;
A
#
# COMPACT_ATOMS: atom_id res chain seq x y z
N MET A 1 -30.01 3.78 0.70
CA MET A 1 -28.68 3.30 0.26
C MET A 1 -27.73 3.48 1.43
N LEU A 2 -26.99 2.44 1.81
CA LEU A 2 -26.00 2.50 2.89
C LEU A 2 -24.61 2.45 2.28
N LEU A 3 -23.77 3.42 2.63
CA LEU A 3 -22.39 3.52 2.17
C LEU A 3 -21.47 3.45 3.39
N VAL A 4 -20.50 2.54 3.34
CA VAL A 4 -19.48 2.41 4.37
C VAL A 4 -18.27 3.25 3.96
N ASN A 5 -17.97 4.29 4.73
CA ASN A 5 -16.81 5.14 4.49
C ASN A 5 -15.56 4.53 5.09
N MET A 6 -14.97 3.56 4.39
CA MET A 6 -13.74 2.87 4.84
C MET A 6 -12.55 3.82 5.00
N TRP A 7 -12.43 4.83 4.14
CA TRP A 7 -11.36 5.83 4.23
C TRP A 7 -11.43 6.57 5.56
N ALA A 8 -12.61 7.03 5.98
CA ALA A 8 -12.77 7.74 7.24
C ALA A 8 -12.44 6.87 8.46
N ILE A 9 -12.83 5.58 8.45
CA ILE A 9 -12.52 4.64 9.53
C ILE A 9 -11.00 4.39 9.63
N GLN A 10 -10.33 4.20 8.49
CA GLN A 10 -8.89 3.90 8.44
C GLN A 10 -8.02 5.13 8.73
N ASN A 11 -8.59 6.34 8.69
CA ASN A 11 -7.91 7.60 9.00
C ASN A 11 -8.49 8.29 10.26
N ASP A 12 -9.32 7.61 11.06
CA ASP A 12 -9.91 8.21 12.25
C ASP A 12 -8.85 8.30 13.37
N PRO A 13 -8.48 9.52 13.84
CA PRO A 13 -7.52 9.70 14.93
C PRO A 13 -8.00 9.16 16.29
N LYS A 14 -9.28 8.82 16.44
CA LYS A 14 -9.81 8.14 17.63
C LYS A 14 -9.54 6.63 17.62
N ILE A 15 -9.26 6.07 16.44
CA ILE A 15 -9.01 4.64 16.23
C ILE A 15 -7.51 4.39 16.04
N TRP A 16 -6.82 5.34 15.40
CA TRP A 16 -5.42 5.25 15.00
C TRP A 16 -4.60 6.41 15.56
N ASP A 17 -3.58 6.10 16.37
CA ASP A 17 -2.55 7.08 16.72
C ASP A 17 -1.80 7.52 15.47
N ASP A 18 -1.49 8.81 15.31
CA ASP A 18 -0.84 9.35 14.10
C ASP A 18 -1.53 8.88 12.81
N ALA A 19 -2.87 8.96 12.73
CA ALA A 19 -3.69 8.30 11.70
C ALA A 19 -3.28 8.60 10.25
N THR A 20 -2.70 9.77 9.99
CA THR A 20 -2.27 10.20 8.65
C THR A 20 -0.81 9.86 8.33
N GLU A 21 -0.07 9.27 9.27
CA GLU A 21 1.34 8.91 9.08
C GLU A 21 1.49 7.48 8.55
N PHE A 22 2.37 7.31 7.57
CA PHE A 22 2.79 5.99 7.12
C PHE A 22 3.72 5.35 8.16
N LYS A 23 3.15 4.48 8.99
CA LYS A 23 3.84 3.83 10.11
C LYS A 23 3.56 2.32 10.09
N PRO A 24 4.26 1.53 9.26
CA PRO A 24 4.01 0.08 9.11
C PRO A 24 4.10 -0.71 10.41
N GLU A 25 4.92 -0.24 11.36
CA GLU A 25 5.21 -0.90 12.63
C GLU A 25 3.96 -1.05 13.50
N ARG A 26 2.94 -0.20 13.30
CA ARG A 26 1.65 -0.29 14.02
C ARG A 26 0.91 -1.60 13.76
N PHE A 27 1.28 -2.32 12.71
CA PHE A 27 0.65 -3.57 12.31
C PHE A 27 1.37 -4.82 12.82
N GLY A 28 2.45 -4.68 13.61
CA GLY A 28 3.25 -5.81 14.10
C GLY A 28 2.44 -6.86 14.88
N ASP A 29 1.55 -6.41 15.76
CA ASP A 29 0.65 -7.26 16.57
C ASP A 29 -0.80 -7.25 16.08
N PHE A 30 -1.04 -6.76 14.85
CA PHE A 30 -2.40 -6.54 14.34
C PHE A 30 -2.95 -7.82 13.70
N GLU A 31 -4.06 -8.33 14.25
CA GLU A 31 -4.78 -9.54 13.83
C GLU A 31 -6.00 -9.26 12.91
N GLY A 32 -6.10 -8.05 12.35
CA GLY A 32 -7.05 -7.74 11.27
C GLY A 32 -8.49 -7.57 11.75
N VAL A 33 -9.37 -8.49 11.38
CA VAL A 33 -10.80 -8.47 11.78
C VAL A 33 -10.95 -8.59 13.31
N ARG A 34 -10.02 -9.28 13.96
CA ARG A 34 -10.02 -9.49 15.41
C ARG A 34 -9.78 -8.20 16.20
N ASP A 35 -9.18 -7.19 15.57
CA ASP A 35 -8.99 -5.86 16.15
C ASP A 35 -10.21 -4.94 15.99
N GLY A 36 -11.39 -5.50 15.69
CA GLY A 36 -12.63 -4.73 15.62
C GLY A 36 -12.81 -4.01 14.29
N PHE A 37 -12.38 -4.63 13.18
CA PHE A 37 -12.59 -4.12 11.82
C PHE A 37 -11.95 -2.76 11.53
N LYS A 38 -10.90 -2.38 12.27
CA LYS A 38 -10.19 -1.10 12.09
C LYS A 38 -9.55 -0.96 10.69
N VAL A 39 -9.19 -2.08 10.07
CA VAL A 39 -8.70 -2.18 8.68
C VAL A 39 -9.48 -3.26 7.93
N MET A 40 -9.98 -2.92 6.74
CA MET A 40 -10.78 -3.81 5.87
C MET A 40 -10.55 -3.50 4.38
N PRO A 41 -9.32 -3.58 3.85
CA PRO A 41 -9.00 -3.25 2.45
C PRO A 41 -9.75 -4.15 1.45
N PHE A 42 -10.18 -5.33 1.90
CA PHE A 42 -10.93 -6.31 1.11
C PHE A 42 -12.39 -6.45 1.57
N GLY A 43 -12.89 -5.54 2.42
CA GLY A 43 -14.21 -5.65 3.03
C GLY A 43 -14.30 -6.82 4.03
N SER A 44 -15.52 -7.27 4.33
CA SER A 44 -15.76 -8.40 5.23
C SER A 44 -17.12 -9.07 4.98
N GLY A 45 -17.31 -10.27 5.53
CA GLY A 45 -18.55 -11.04 5.43
C GLY A 45 -18.87 -11.56 4.02
N ARG A 46 -20.15 -11.73 3.69
CA ARG A 46 -20.61 -12.34 2.42
C ARG A 46 -20.23 -11.57 1.15
N ARG A 47 -19.74 -10.34 1.28
CA ARG A 47 -19.34 -9.45 0.18
C ARG A 47 -17.87 -9.07 0.25
N SER A 48 -17.06 -9.82 1.02
CA SER A 48 -15.61 -9.64 0.98
C SER A 48 -15.06 -9.88 -0.42
N CYS A 49 -13.93 -9.26 -0.72
CA CYS A 49 -13.28 -9.37 -2.02
C CYS A 49 -12.84 -10.83 -2.24
N PRO A 50 -13.31 -11.50 -3.30
CA PRO A 50 -12.88 -12.87 -3.58
C PRO A 50 -11.38 -12.95 -3.96
N GLY A 51 -10.76 -11.82 -4.28
CA GLY A 51 -9.34 -11.71 -4.63
C GLY A 51 -8.38 -11.51 -3.46
N GLU A 52 -8.86 -11.41 -2.22
CA GLU A 52 -8.04 -11.15 -1.02
C GLU A 52 -6.84 -12.12 -0.92
N GLY A 53 -7.08 -13.42 -1.01
CA GLY A 53 -6.02 -14.42 -0.90
C GLY A 53 -4.97 -14.35 -2.02
N LEU A 54 -5.36 -13.94 -3.23
CA LEU A 54 -4.42 -13.71 -4.33
C LEU A 54 -3.60 -12.45 -4.08
N ALA A 55 -4.26 -11.35 -3.70
CA ALA A 55 -3.61 -10.07 -3.44
C ALA A 55 -2.55 -10.21 -2.33
N MET A 56 -2.87 -10.89 -1.22
CA MET A 56 -1.92 -11.10 -0.12
C MET A 56 -0.67 -11.89 -0.53
N ARG A 57 -0.78 -12.81 -1.50
CA ARG A 57 0.37 -13.55 -2.05
C ARG A 57 1.18 -12.71 -3.03
N MET A 58 0.50 -11.96 -3.88
CA MET A 58 1.14 -11.18 -4.95
C MET A 58 1.84 -9.94 -4.41
N VAL A 59 1.18 -9.16 -3.54
CA VAL A 59 1.69 -7.86 -3.07
C VAL A 59 3.04 -8.01 -2.37
N GLY A 60 3.16 -8.99 -1.46
CA GLY A 60 4.42 -9.25 -0.75
C GLY A 60 5.56 -9.63 -1.71
N LEU A 61 5.30 -10.56 -2.64
CA LEU A 61 6.30 -10.99 -3.61
C LEU A 61 6.72 -9.85 -4.55
N THR A 62 5.76 -9.09 -5.08
CA THR A 62 6.03 -7.95 -5.96
C THR A 62 6.86 -6.89 -5.24
N LEU A 63 6.46 -6.50 -4.02
CA LEU A 63 7.20 -5.51 -3.24
C LEU A 63 8.62 -5.99 -2.91
N ALA A 64 8.76 -7.24 -2.44
CA ALA A 64 10.07 -7.83 -2.15
C ALA A 64 10.96 -7.85 -3.39
N SER A 65 10.42 -8.22 -4.55
CA SER A 65 11.15 -8.23 -5.83
C SER A 65 11.62 -6.82 -6.22
N LEU A 66 10.75 -5.81 -6.09
CA LEU A 66 11.10 -4.41 -6.41
C LEU A 66 12.20 -3.87 -5.48
N LEU A 67 12.17 -4.21 -4.20
CA LEU A 67 13.17 -3.77 -3.20
C LEU A 67 14.50 -4.55 -3.33
N GLN A 68 14.42 -5.85 -3.59
CA GLN A 68 15.57 -6.72 -3.79
C GLN A 68 16.32 -6.36 -5.08
N CYS A 69 15.60 -6.01 -6.15
CA CYS A 69 16.21 -5.74 -7.45
C CYS A 69 16.71 -4.30 -7.61
N PHE A 70 16.05 -3.32 -6.98
CA PHE A 70 16.29 -1.92 -7.29
C PHE A 70 16.48 -1.04 -6.05
N GLU A 71 17.31 -0.02 -6.20
CA GLU A 71 17.31 1.18 -5.37
C GLU A 71 16.36 2.21 -5.99
N TRP A 72 15.54 2.84 -5.13
CA TRP A 72 14.51 3.78 -5.56
C TRP A 72 14.86 5.20 -5.15
N GLY A 73 14.68 6.14 -6.08
CA GLY A 73 14.95 7.55 -5.88
C GLY A 73 13.86 8.43 -6.46
N ARG A 74 13.72 9.65 -5.90
CA ARG A 74 12.82 10.67 -6.43
C ARG A 74 13.37 11.25 -7.73
N VAL A 75 12.47 11.66 -8.63
CA VAL A 75 12.86 12.28 -9.90
C VAL A 75 13.50 13.66 -9.70
N SER A 76 13.05 14.39 -8.68
CA SER A 76 13.56 15.71 -8.25
C SER A 76 13.88 15.71 -6.74
N LYS A 77 14.33 16.85 -6.21
CA LYS A 77 14.55 17.05 -4.77
C LYS A 77 13.26 17.25 -3.98
N GLU A 78 12.14 17.49 -4.66
CA GLU A 78 10.84 17.73 -4.07
C GLU A 78 10.22 16.43 -3.55
N MET A 79 9.32 16.53 -2.56
CA MET A 79 8.58 15.37 -2.07
C MET A 79 7.58 14.90 -3.12
N VAL A 80 7.26 13.60 -3.11
CA VAL A 80 6.21 13.06 -3.96
C VAL A 80 4.87 13.66 -3.53
N ASP A 81 4.13 14.25 -4.47
CA ASP A 81 2.77 14.72 -4.22
C ASP A 81 1.87 13.53 -3.88
N MET A 82 1.34 13.48 -2.65
CA MET A 82 0.46 12.41 -2.16
C MET A 82 -1.02 12.74 -2.26
N THR A 83 -1.39 13.84 -2.90
CA THR A 83 -2.79 14.25 -3.09
C THR A 83 -3.58 13.14 -3.80
N GLU A 84 -4.74 12.81 -3.25
CA GLU A 84 -5.66 11.83 -3.82
C GLU A 84 -6.38 12.41 -5.05
N GLY A 85 -6.47 11.60 -6.09
CA GLY A 85 -7.21 11.88 -7.31
C GLY A 85 -8.64 11.35 -7.24
N THR A 86 -9.45 11.69 -8.25
CA THR A 86 -10.83 11.21 -8.33
C THR A 86 -10.87 9.75 -8.80
N GLY A 87 -11.55 8.87 -8.04
CA GLY A 87 -11.77 7.48 -8.44
C GLY A 87 -12.19 6.59 -7.27
N LEU A 88 -12.61 5.35 -7.58
CA LEU A 88 -13.05 4.38 -6.57
C LEU A 88 -11.89 3.70 -5.83
N THR A 89 -10.68 3.76 -6.39
CA THR A 89 -9.49 3.05 -5.90
C THR A 89 -8.47 3.97 -5.24
N MET A 90 -8.88 5.17 -4.84
CA MET A 90 -7.98 6.21 -4.29
C MET A 90 -6.71 6.41 -5.14
N PRO A 91 -6.85 6.70 -6.45
CA PRO A 91 -5.68 6.94 -7.29
C PRO A 91 -4.93 8.18 -6.79
N LYS A 92 -3.66 8.34 -7.17
CA LYS A 92 -2.95 9.60 -6.97
C LYS A 92 -3.47 10.65 -7.94
N ALA A 93 -3.55 11.90 -7.51
CA ALA A 93 -3.90 13.03 -8.38
C ALA A 93 -2.89 13.19 -9.52
N GLN A 94 -1.61 12.98 -9.21
CA GLN A 94 -0.52 12.93 -10.17
C GLN A 94 0.11 11.52 -10.19
N PRO A 95 0.33 10.90 -11.36
CA PRO A 95 1.00 9.61 -11.45
C PRO A 95 2.36 9.61 -10.75
N LEU A 96 2.69 8.52 -10.05
CA LEU A 96 4.00 8.37 -9.42
C LEU A 96 5.07 8.18 -10.50
N LEU A 97 6.05 9.07 -10.52
CA LEU A 97 7.30 8.88 -11.27
C LEU A 97 8.44 8.68 -10.27
N ALA A 98 9.22 7.61 -10.47
CA ALA A 98 10.35 7.27 -9.65
C ALA A 98 11.54 6.82 -10.51
N LYS A 99 12.76 7.11 -10.05
CA LYS A 99 13.98 6.54 -10.62
C LYS A 99 14.21 5.20 -9.95
N CYS A 100 14.43 4.16 -10.75
CA CYS A 100 14.91 2.87 -10.25
C CYS A 100 16.32 2.61 -10.80
N HIS A 101 17.23 2.16 -9.94
CA HIS A 101 18.56 1.74 -10.34
C HIS A 101 18.76 0.29 -9.89
N PRO A 102 19.18 -0.62 -10.79
CA PRO A 102 19.52 -1.99 -10.39
C PRO A 102 20.52 -2.01 -9.23
N ARG A 103 20.26 -2.82 -8.20
CA ARG A 103 21.24 -3.09 -7.14
C ARG A 103 22.44 -3.83 -7.74
N PRO A 104 23.68 -3.57 -7.30
CA PRO A 104 24.87 -4.23 -7.86
C PRO A 104 24.79 -5.76 -7.87
N SER A 105 24.23 -6.37 -6.82
CA SER A 105 24.05 -7.82 -6.72
C SER A 105 23.06 -8.41 -7.73
N MET A 106 22.24 -7.58 -8.38
CA MET A 106 21.15 -8.01 -9.26
C MET A 106 21.38 -7.64 -10.73
N VAL A 107 22.44 -6.88 -11.06
CA VAL A 107 22.71 -6.40 -12.43
C VAL A 107 22.83 -7.55 -13.44
N ASP A 108 23.62 -8.58 -13.10
CA ASP A 108 23.83 -9.73 -14.00
C ASP A 108 22.52 -10.49 -14.26
N LEU A 109 21.72 -10.73 -13.22
CA LEU A 109 20.41 -11.37 -13.37
C LEU A 109 19.49 -10.53 -14.26
N LEU A 110 19.39 -9.22 -13.99
CA LEU A 110 18.50 -8.30 -14.70
C LEU A 110 18.92 -8.10 -16.17
N SER A 111 20.19 -8.27 -16.51
CA SER A 111 20.67 -8.19 -17.89
C SER A 111 20.31 -9.40 -18.77
N ARG A 112 19.83 -10.49 -18.16
CA ARG A 112 19.51 -11.76 -18.83
C ARG A 112 18.02 -11.96 -19.10
N ILE A 113 17.19 -11.04 -18.62
CA ILE A 113 15.74 -11.00 -18.82
C ILE A 113 15.41 -9.98 -19.89
#